data_AF-A0A382CYL2-F1
#
_entry.id   AF-A0A382CYL2-F1
#
_cell.length_a   1.000
_cell.length_b   1.000
_cell.length_c   1.000
_cell.angle_alpha   90.00
_cell.angle_beta   90.00
_cell.angle_gamma   90.00
#
_symmetry.space_group_name_H-M   'P 1'
#
loop_
_entity.id
_entity.type
_entity.pdbx_description
1 polymer ?
#
loop_
_entity_poly.entity_id
_entity_poly.type
_entity_poly.pdbx_seq_one_letter_code
_entity_poly.pdbx_strand_id
1 'polypeptide(L)'
;MTGLSSEQVTRFREDGYLLLEDAFDADVLDGLQTELTERIDRWCEQALGEGLLSDLLPDAPFDKRLALLSEQLENPGPLLAVVGGKLRTVGMFQILTHPDLLDIVQSVIGPEILAHPQFNSRA
;
A
#
# COMPACT_ATOMS: atom_id res chain seq x y z
N MET A 1 -2.78 3.25 -20.33
CA MET A 1 -4.20 3.66 -20.42
C MET A 1 -4.27 5.08 -20.94
N THR A 2 -5.36 5.48 -21.57
CA THR A 2 -5.57 6.88 -21.99
C THR A 2 -6.27 7.68 -20.89
N GLY A 3 -5.56 8.02 -19.79
CA GLY A 3 -6.01 8.97 -18.77
C GLY A 3 -7.47 8.86 -18.31
N LEU A 4 -8.04 9.99 -17.85
CA LEU A 4 -9.46 10.12 -17.53
C LEU A 4 -10.24 10.76 -18.67
N SER A 5 -11.48 10.33 -18.87
CA SER A 5 -12.44 11.00 -19.75
C SER A 5 -12.84 12.36 -19.19
N SER A 6 -13.35 13.26 -20.04
CA SER A 6 -13.86 14.56 -19.59
C SER A 6 -15.02 14.42 -18.58
N GLU A 7 -15.83 13.37 -18.71
CA GLU A 7 -16.91 13.07 -17.76
C GLU A 7 -16.36 12.65 -16.39
N GLN A 8 -15.35 11.76 -16.38
CA GLN A 8 -14.66 11.35 -15.15
C GLN A 8 -13.98 12.52 -14.44
N VAL A 9 -13.34 13.42 -15.19
CA VAL A 9 -12.72 14.64 -14.64
C VAL A 9 -13.77 15.58 -14.05
N THR A 10 -14.91 15.79 -14.73
CA THR A 10 -16.02 16.59 -14.20
C THR A 10 -16.55 15.98 -12.91
N ARG A 11 -16.78 14.66 -12.89
CA ARG A 11 -17.27 13.97 -11.70
C ARG A 11 -16.30 14.06 -10.52
N PHE A 12 -15.00 13.89 -10.75
CA PHE A 12 -13.99 14.10 -9.72
C PHE A 12 -14.05 15.51 -9.11
N ARG A 13 -14.26 16.54 -9.94
CA ARG A 13 -14.33 17.94 -9.48
C ARG A 13 -15.62 18.26 -8.73
N GLU A 14 -16.73 17.63 -9.09
CA GLU A 14 -18.03 17.84 -8.44
C GLU A 14 -18.14 17.05 -7.13
N ASP A 15 -17.75 15.77 -7.14
CA ASP A 15 -17.91 14.86 -6.01
C ASP A 15 -16.71 14.94 -5.03
N GLY A 16 -15.57 15.47 -5.48
CA GLY A 16 -14.31 15.52 -4.72
C GLY A 16 -13.56 14.19 -4.68
N TYR A 17 -14.07 13.15 -5.35
CA TYR A 17 -13.43 11.85 -5.51
C TYR A 17 -13.91 11.16 -6.78
N LEU A 18 -13.18 10.13 -7.23
CA LEU A 18 -13.57 9.26 -8.34
C LEU A 18 -13.14 7.83 -8.00
N LEU A 19 -14.07 6.89 -8.08
CA LEU A 19 -13.77 5.47 -7.99
C LEU A 19 -13.46 4.93 -9.38
N LEU A 20 -12.25 4.39 -9.54
CA LEU A 20 -11.83 3.67 -10.74
C LEU A 20 -11.57 2.22 -10.34
N GLU A 21 -12.37 1.33 -10.91
CA GLU A 21 -12.10 -0.11 -10.81
C GLU A 21 -11.03 -0.47 -11.84
N ASP A 22 -10.14 -1.40 -11.48
CA ASP A 22 -9.12 -1.95 -12.36
C ASP A 22 -8.23 -0.88 -13.03
N ALA A 23 -7.84 0.15 -12.26
CA ALA A 23 -7.02 1.26 -12.75
C ALA A 23 -5.61 0.86 -13.22
N PHE A 24 -5.14 -0.33 -12.85
CA PHE A 24 -3.96 -1.01 -13.36
C PHE A 24 -4.03 -2.48 -12.93
N ASP A 25 -3.24 -3.33 -13.57
CA ASP A 25 -3.21 -4.75 -13.27
C ASP A 25 -2.78 -5.01 -11.81
N ALA A 26 -3.37 -6.04 -11.20
CA ALA A 26 -3.14 -6.33 -9.78
C ALA A 26 -1.68 -6.71 -9.47
N ASP A 27 -0.96 -7.26 -10.45
CA ASP A 27 0.44 -7.70 -10.35
C ASP A 27 1.41 -6.53 -10.12
N VAL A 28 1.02 -5.30 -10.48
CA VAL A 28 1.77 -4.07 -10.15
C VAL A 28 2.01 -3.93 -8.64
N LEU A 29 1.13 -4.52 -7.81
CA LEU A 29 1.25 -4.49 -6.35
C LEU A 29 2.18 -5.58 -5.79
N ASP A 30 2.48 -6.64 -6.55
CA ASP A 30 3.17 -7.84 -6.05
C ASP A 30 4.55 -7.54 -5.47
N GLY A 31 5.29 -6.62 -6.11
CA GLY A 31 6.60 -6.18 -5.64
C GLY A 31 6.52 -5.55 -4.24
N LEU A 32 5.56 -4.64 -4.03
CA LEU A 32 5.35 -4.01 -2.73
C LEU A 32 4.82 -5.02 -1.69
N GLN A 33 3.92 -5.92 -2.07
CA GLN A 33 3.41 -6.96 -1.17
C GLN A 33 4.54 -7.87 -0.67
N THR A 34 5.45 -8.27 -1.55
CA THR A 34 6.63 -9.06 -1.21
C THR A 34 7.52 -8.31 -0.21
N GLU A 35 7.85 -7.05 -0.51
CA GLU A 35 8.70 -6.21 0.35
C GLU A 35 8.08 -5.97 1.73
N LEU A 36 6.76 -5.77 1.80
CA LEU A 36 6.03 -5.63 3.06
C LEU A 36 6.02 -6.95 3.84
N THR A 37 5.80 -8.08 3.18
CA THR A 37 5.80 -9.42 3.78
C THR A 37 7.14 -9.71 4.43
N GLU A 38 8.25 -9.48 3.74
CA GLU A 38 9.59 -9.69 4.30
C GLU A 38 9.88 -8.79 5.52
N ARG A 39 9.36 -7.56 5.53
CA ARG A 39 9.52 -6.66 6.68
C ARG A 39 8.71 -7.13 7.89
N ILE A 40 7.49 -7.61 7.66
CA ILE A 40 6.64 -8.20 8.69
C ILE A 40 7.31 -9.47 9.24
N ASP A 41 7.77 -10.37 8.37
CA ASP A 41 8.39 -11.63 8.76
C ASP A 41 9.60 -11.43 9.68
N ARG A 42 10.52 -10.53 9.30
CA ARG A 42 11.69 -10.19 10.14
C ARG A 42 11.30 -9.68 11.52
N TRP A 43 10.25 -8.87 11.61
CA TRP A 43 9.76 -8.38 12.90
C TRP A 43 9.09 -9.49 13.71
N CYS A 44 8.27 -10.33 13.06
CA CYS A 44 7.56 -11.42 13.69
C CYS A 44 8.50 -12.50 14.25
N GLU A 45 9.58 -12.83 13.55
CA GLU A 45 10.61 -13.76 14.05
C GLU A 45 11.22 -13.27 15.37
N GLN A 46 11.56 -11.98 15.44
CA GLN A 46 12.07 -11.37 16.67
C GLN A 46 11.00 -11.37 17.78
N ALA A 47 9.79 -10.93 17.46
CA ALA A 47 8.69 -10.84 18.41
C ALA A 47 8.27 -12.21 18.98
N LEU A 48 8.32 -13.28 18.16
CA LEU A 48 8.09 -14.65 18.62
C LEU A 48 9.20 -15.11 19.58
N GLY A 49 10.47 -14.81 19.27
CA GLY A 49 11.59 -15.12 20.16
C GLY A 49 11.53 -14.38 21.51
N GLU A 50 10.93 -13.19 21.53
CA GLU A 50 10.66 -12.39 22.73
C GLU A 50 9.37 -12.81 23.46
N GLY A 51 8.59 -13.74 22.91
CA GLY A 51 7.32 -14.19 23.49
C GLY A 51 6.16 -13.19 23.35
N LEU A 52 6.29 -12.20 22.46
CA LEU A 52 5.25 -11.21 22.16
C LEU A 52 4.18 -11.77 21.22
N LEU A 53 4.56 -12.69 20.33
CA LEU A 53 3.65 -13.41 19.45
C LEU A 53 3.48 -14.86 19.91
N SER A 54 2.32 -15.43 19.60
CA SER A 54 2.00 -16.84 19.82
C SER A 54 2.00 -17.67 18.53
N ASP A 55 1.74 -17.02 17.39
CA ASP A 55 1.69 -17.62 16.07
C ASP A 55 2.18 -16.62 15.00
N LEU A 56 2.95 -17.09 14.03
CA LEU A 56 3.44 -16.30 12.89
C LEU A 56 2.41 -16.16 11.76
N LEU A 57 1.36 -16.99 11.79
CA LEU A 57 0.27 -17.01 10.83
C LEU A 57 0.76 -17.15 9.38
N PRO A 58 1.54 -18.20 9.04
CA PRO A 58 2.18 -18.33 7.73
C PRO A 58 1.19 -18.50 6.57
N ASP A 59 0.00 -19.07 6.85
CA ASP A 59 -1.04 -19.31 5.86
C ASP A 59 -2.08 -18.17 5.77
N ALA A 60 -1.92 -17.10 6.57
CA ALA A 60 -2.85 -15.98 6.54
C ALA A 60 -2.69 -15.18 5.23
N PRO A 61 -3.80 -14.82 4.56
CA PRO A 61 -3.78 -13.95 3.39
C PRO A 61 -3.10 -12.60 3.67
N PHE A 62 -2.39 -12.05 2.67
CA PHE A 62 -1.63 -10.79 2.80
C PHE A 62 -2.49 -9.64 3.35
N ASP A 63 -3.71 -9.48 2.84
CA ASP A 63 -4.68 -8.44 3.21
C ASP A 63 -5.20 -8.55 4.65
N LYS A 64 -4.98 -9.70 5.32
CA LYS A 64 -5.46 -9.96 6.69
C LYS A 64 -4.35 -10.17 7.70
N ARG A 65 -3.17 -10.61 7.26
CA ARG A 65 -2.10 -11.08 8.14
C ARG A 65 -1.63 -10.00 9.11
N LEU A 66 -1.51 -8.75 8.67
CA LEU A 66 -1.13 -7.63 9.54
C LEU A 66 -2.14 -7.39 10.68
N ALA A 67 -3.44 -7.52 10.40
CA ALA A 67 -4.51 -7.38 11.38
C ALA A 67 -4.49 -8.52 12.40
N LEU A 68 -4.42 -9.75 11.91
CA LEU A 68 -4.37 -10.96 12.75
C LEU A 68 -3.12 -10.98 13.65
N LEU A 69 -1.97 -10.51 13.16
CA LEU A 69 -0.77 -10.34 13.98
C LEU A 69 -0.96 -9.24 15.03
N SER A 70 -1.61 -8.13 14.67
CA SER A 70 -1.87 -7.01 15.58
C SER A 70 -2.80 -7.42 16.73
N GLU A 71 -3.77 -8.32 16.48
CA GLU A 71 -4.68 -8.85 17.50
C GLU A 71 -3.98 -9.68 18.58
N GLN A 72 -2.78 -10.22 18.31
CA GLN A 72 -2.00 -10.95 19.31
C GLN A 72 -1.24 -10.01 20.27
N LEU A 73 -1.12 -8.72 19.94
CA LEU A 73 -0.25 -7.78 20.64
C LEU A 73 -1.06 -6.82 21.51
N GLU A 74 -0.65 -6.62 22.76
CA GLU A 74 -1.18 -5.53 23.58
C GLU A 74 -0.84 -4.15 23.00
N ASN A 75 0.31 -4.04 22.32
CA ASN A 75 0.76 -2.83 21.64
C ASN A 75 1.23 -3.16 20.20
N PRO A 76 0.40 -2.95 19.17
CA PRO A 76 0.78 -3.21 17.78
C PRO A 76 1.62 -2.08 17.16
N GLY A 77 1.88 -0.97 17.88
CA GLY A 77 2.62 0.18 17.36
C GLY A 77 3.97 -0.17 16.72
N PRO A 78 4.83 -1.00 17.34
CA PRO A 78 6.09 -1.45 16.73
C PRO A 78 5.90 -2.22 15.42
N LEU A 79 4.92 -3.12 15.34
CA LEU A 79 4.58 -3.85 14.11
C LEU A 79 4.09 -2.89 13.01
N LEU A 80 3.18 -1.96 13.34
CA LEU A 80 2.69 -0.98 12.36
C LEU A 80 3.81 -0.05 11.85
N ALA A 81 4.80 0.27 12.69
CA ALA A 81 5.96 1.05 12.29
C ALA A 81 6.84 0.33 11.25
N VAL A 82 6.87 -1.02 11.23
CA VAL A 82 7.60 -1.79 10.22
C VAL A 82 6.87 -1.88 8.87
N VAL A 83 5.71 -1.28 8.70
CA VAL A 83 5.00 -1.19 7.41
C VAL A 83 4.53 0.23 7.06
N GLY A 84 4.59 1.17 8.01
CA GLY A 84 4.20 2.56 7.82
C GLY A 84 5.36 3.50 7.44
N GLY A 85 5.03 4.79 7.39
CA GLY A 85 6.00 5.87 7.22
C GLY A 85 6.31 6.21 5.77
N LYS A 86 7.61 6.37 5.48
CA LYS A 86 8.12 6.74 4.14
C LYS A 86 8.88 5.57 3.54
N LEU A 87 8.17 4.50 3.17
CA LEU A 87 8.79 3.39 2.45
C LEU A 87 9.42 3.88 1.14
N ARG A 88 10.67 3.49 0.95
CA ARG A 88 11.48 3.81 -0.21
C ARG A 88 12.00 2.51 -0.79
N THR A 89 11.07 1.71 -1.28
CA THR A 89 11.33 0.39 -1.84
C THR A 89 11.12 0.40 -3.35
N VAL A 90 11.57 -0.63 -4.04
CA VAL A 90 11.46 -0.72 -5.50
C VAL A 90 9.99 -0.87 -5.89
N GLY A 91 9.25 -1.73 -5.18
CA GLY A 91 7.81 -1.93 -5.41
C GLY A 91 7.00 -0.65 -5.22
N MET A 92 7.26 0.12 -4.16
CA MET A 92 6.60 1.42 -3.96
C MET A 92 6.92 2.40 -5.10
N PHE A 93 8.18 2.46 -5.53
CA PHE A 93 8.58 3.36 -6.62
C PHE A 93 7.92 2.96 -7.95
N GLN A 94 7.82 1.67 -8.25
CA GLN A 94 7.16 1.15 -9.44
C GLN A 94 5.67 1.54 -9.48
N ILE A 95 4.96 1.44 -8.35
CA ILE A 95 3.56 1.89 -8.26
C ILE A 95 3.46 3.40 -8.50
N LEU A 96 4.25 4.20 -7.77
CA LEU A 96 4.21 5.67 -7.86
C LEU A 96 4.62 6.22 -9.23
N THR A 97 5.33 5.43 -10.03
CA THR A 97 5.77 5.79 -11.38
C THR A 97 5.05 5.03 -12.48
N HIS A 98 4.01 4.26 -12.13
CA HIS A 98 3.28 3.45 -13.11
C HIS A 98 2.60 4.36 -14.14
N PRO A 99 2.81 4.14 -15.45
CA PRO A 99 2.28 5.02 -16.49
C PRO A 99 0.77 5.24 -16.39
N ASP A 100 -0.01 4.19 -16.11
CA ASP A 100 -1.46 4.30 -15.99
C ASP A 100 -1.90 5.19 -14.82
N LEU A 101 -1.20 5.11 -13.68
CA LEU A 101 -1.45 5.99 -12.54
C LEU A 101 -1.10 7.44 -12.89
N LEU A 102 0.04 7.66 -13.56
CA LEU A 102 0.48 8.99 -13.95
C LEU A 102 -0.46 9.61 -14.99
N ASP A 103 -0.97 8.84 -15.94
CA ASP A 103 -1.95 9.30 -16.94
C ASP A 103 -3.28 9.70 -16.28
N ILE A 104 -3.73 8.94 -15.27
CA ILE A 104 -4.90 9.29 -14.45
C ILE A 104 -4.68 10.61 -13.70
N VAL A 105 -3.57 10.73 -12.97
CA VAL A 105 -3.26 11.92 -12.16
C VAL A 105 -3.07 13.15 -13.04
N GLN A 106 -2.35 13.02 -14.15
CA GLN A 106 -2.13 14.08 -15.13
C GLN A 106 -3.44 14.66 -15.68
N SER A 107 -4.46 13.82 -15.85
CA SER A 107 -5.78 14.25 -16.35
C SER A 107 -6.48 15.24 -15.41
N VAL A 108 -6.09 15.26 -14.14
CA VAL A 108 -6.66 16.16 -13.11
C VAL A 108 -5.77 17.38 -12.88
N ILE A 109 -4.46 17.18 -12.70
CA ILE A 109 -3.55 18.23 -12.22
C ILE A 109 -2.59 18.78 -13.29
N GLY A 110 -2.55 18.19 -14.48
CA GLY A 110 -1.59 18.52 -15.53
C GLY A 110 -0.29 17.73 -15.44
N PRO A 111 0.69 18.02 -16.33
CA PRO A 111 1.84 17.15 -16.57
C PRO A 111 2.94 17.22 -15.50
N GLU A 112 2.92 18.24 -14.64
CA GLU A 112 3.92 18.38 -13.58
C GLU A 112 3.45 17.67 -12.30
N ILE A 113 3.89 16.42 -12.11
CA ILE A 113 3.48 15.56 -11.01
C ILE A 113 4.60 15.43 -9.98
N LEU A 114 4.30 15.73 -8.71
CA LEU A 114 5.18 15.52 -7.57
C LEU A 114 4.55 14.50 -6.61
N ALA A 115 5.20 13.35 -6.42
CA ALA A 115 4.76 12.32 -5.49
C ALA A 115 5.49 12.43 -4.14
N HIS A 116 4.76 12.71 -3.07
CA HIS A 116 5.30 12.64 -1.71
C HIS A 116 5.19 11.20 -1.19
N PRO A 117 6.27 10.55 -0.71
CA PRO A 117 6.31 9.12 -0.42
C PRO A 117 5.64 8.74 0.91
N GLN A 118 4.64 9.51 1.35
CA GLN A 118 3.94 9.26 2.62
C GLN A 118 2.62 8.58 2.35
N PHE A 119 2.48 7.40 2.93
CA PHE A 119 1.26 6.60 2.90
C PHE A 119 1.04 6.03 4.30
N ASN A 120 -0.15 5.48 4.51
CA ASN A 120 -0.53 4.87 5.77
C ASN A 120 -0.96 3.43 5.50
N SER A 121 -0.12 2.47 5.89
CA SER A 121 -0.57 1.09 6.06
C SER A 121 -1.51 1.05 7.27
N ARG A 122 -2.62 0.35 7.11
CA ARG A 122 -3.61 0.12 8.17
C ARG A 122 -3.85 -1.38 8.25
N ALA A 123 -4.02 -1.83 9.48
CA ALA A 123 -4.46 -3.17 9.82
C ALA A 123 -5.97 -3.15 10.00
#